data_AF-A0A2V8M3V0-F1
#
_entry.id   AF-A0A2V8M3V0-F1
#
_cell.length_a   1.000
_cell.length_b   1.000
_cell.length_c   1.000
_cell.angle_alpha   90.00
_cell.angle_beta   90.00
_cell.angle_gamma   90.00
#
_symmetry.space_group_name_H-M   'P 1'
#
loop_
_entity.id
_entity.type
_entity.pdbx_description
1 polymer ?
#
loop_
_entity_poly.entity_id
_entity_poly.type
_entity_poly.pdbx_seq_one_letter_code
_entity_poly.pdbx_strand_id
1 'polypeptide(L)'
;MEAEESKRKRIADFYKEEFLRHRCRLECQRPFFQEKTYEEIESVLNRIIDEMDRICEVENFEELASHLLHRIDVVTNLSSSKVDPIYRIH
;
A
#
# COMPACT_ATOMS: atom_id res chain seq x y z
N MET A 1 -19.79 16.55 -11.33
CA MET A 1 -19.81 15.13 -10.93
C MET A 1 -18.54 14.42 -11.44
N GLU A 2 -18.20 14.54 -12.73
CA GLU A 2 -16.95 13.98 -13.30
C GLU A 2 -15.64 14.44 -12.61
N ALA A 3 -15.58 15.70 -12.16
CA ALA A 3 -14.37 16.22 -11.50
C ALA A 3 -14.06 15.53 -10.15
N GLU A 4 -15.10 15.17 -9.38
CA GLU A 4 -14.94 14.49 -8.08
C GLU A 4 -14.62 13.00 -8.24
N GLU A 5 -15.14 12.37 -9.28
CA GLU A 5 -14.82 10.99 -9.64
C GLU A 5 -13.37 10.88 -10.15
N SER A 6 -12.94 11.83 -10.99
CA SER A 6 -11.55 11.91 -11.47
C SER A 6 -10.57 12.19 -10.33
N LYS A 7 -10.95 13.02 -9.35
CA LYS A 7 -10.16 13.25 -8.13
C LYS A 7 -10.03 11.98 -7.30
N ARG A 8 -11.14 11.29 -7.02
CA ARG A 8 -11.12 10.02 -6.26
C ARG A 8 -10.24 8.97 -6.91
N LYS A 9 -10.34 8.83 -8.23
CA LYS A 9 -9.49 7.90 -8.99
C LYS A 9 -8.00 8.22 -8.85
N ARG A 10 -7.61 9.49 -8.95
CA ARG A 10 -6.20 9.90 -8.75
C ARG A 10 -5.70 9.58 -7.34
N ILE A 11 -6.53 9.76 -6.32
CA ILE A 11 -6.15 9.44 -4.94
C ILE A 11 -6.06 7.92 -4.75
N ALA A 12 -6.94 7.15 -5.39
CA ALA A 12 -6.90 5.70 -5.37
C ALA A 12 -5.63 5.16 -6.06
N ASP A 13 -5.27 5.72 -7.22
CA ASP A 13 -4.04 5.41 -7.94
C ASP A 13 -2.81 5.68 -7.06
N PHE A 14 -2.78 6.83 -6.36
CA PHE A 14 -1.73 7.15 -5.39
C PHE A 14 -1.60 6.08 -4.29
N TYR A 15 -2.71 5.72 -3.63
CA TYR A 15 -2.67 4.70 -2.59
C TYR A 15 -2.25 3.33 -3.14
N LYS A 16 -2.72 2.96 -4.35
CA LYS A 16 -2.32 1.72 -5.02
C LYS A 16 -0.82 1.66 -5.26
N GLU A 17 -0.22 2.75 -5.73
CA GLU A 17 1.24 2.88 -5.90
C GLU A 17 1.98 2.76 -4.57
N GLU A 18 1.50 3.40 -3.51
CA GLU A 18 2.11 3.28 -2.19
C GLU A 18 2.08 1.83 -1.68
N PHE A 19 0.93 1.14 -1.76
CA PHE A 19 0.85 -0.28 -1.39
C PHE A 19 1.79 -1.15 -2.23
N LEU A 20 1.95 -0.87 -3.53
CA LEU A 20 2.92 -1.56 -4.38
C LEU A 20 4.36 -1.36 -3.89
N ARG A 21 4.74 -0.14 -3.48
CA ARG A 21 6.07 0.14 -2.90
C ARG A 21 6.29 -0.65 -1.61
N HIS A 22 5.27 -0.72 -0.75
CA HIS A 22 5.31 -1.54 0.45
C HIS A 22 5.43 -3.04 0.15
N ARG A 23 4.78 -3.55 -0.91
CA ARG A 23 4.97 -4.94 -1.37
C ARG A 23 6.41 -5.21 -1.77
N CYS A 24 7.00 -4.34 -2.58
CA CYS A 24 8.39 -4.47 -3.00
C CYS A 24 9.33 -4.46 -1.80
N ARG A 25 9.06 -3.59 -0.81
CA ARG A 25 9.83 -3.56 0.44
C ARG A 25 9.70 -4.86 1.23
N LEU A 26 8.48 -5.39 1.35
CA LEU A 26 8.21 -6.65 2.05
C LEU A 26 8.98 -7.81 1.41
N GLU A 27 8.99 -7.91 0.08
CA GLU A 27 9.76 -8.94 -0.65
C GLU A 27 11.27 -8.82 -0.34
N CYS A 28 11.83 -7.60 -0.35
CA CYS A 28 13.22 -7.39 0.05
C CYS A 28 13.50 -7.80 1.52
N GLN A 29 12.47 -7.78 2.36
CA GLN A 29 12.56 -8.18 3.76
C GLN A 29 12.24 -9.65 4.00
N ARG A 30 11.78 -10.40 2.99
CA ARG A 30 11.39 -11.82 3.11
C ARG A 30 12.37 -12.68 3.93
N PRO A 31 13.71 -12.56 3.78
CA PRO A 31 14.65 -13.35 4.59
C PRO A 31 14.58 -13.12 6.11
N PHE A 32 13.97 -12.01 6.55
CA PHE A 32 13.83 -11.64 7.97
C PHE A 32 12.49 -12.05 8.57
N PHE A 33 11.57 -12.61 7.77
CA PHE A 33 10.27 -13.08 8.21
C PHE A 33 10.21 -14.61 8.26
N GLN A 34 9.35 -15.15 9.13
CA GLN A 34 8.92 -16.53 8.99
C GLN A 34 8.02 -16.65 7.76
N GLU A 35 8.13 -17.74 6.99
CA GLU A 35 7.40 -17.92 5.72
C GLU A 35 5.90 -17.67 5.87
N LYS A 36 5.27 -18.27 6.88
CA LYS A 36 3.84 -18.08 7.14
C LYS A 36 3.46 -16.63 7.42
N THR A 37 4.28 -15.90 8.17
CA THR A 37 4.05 -14.48 8.48
C THR A 37 4.22 -13.61 7.24
N TYR A 38 5.20 -13.94 6.39
CA TYR A 38 5.37 -13.29 5.10
C TYR A 38 4.14 -13.50 4.20
N GLU A 39 3.71 -14.75 4.01
CA GLU A 39 2.56 -15.11 3.17
C GLU A 39 1.27 -14.44 3.64
N GLU A 40 1.03 -14.38 4.96
CA GLU A 40 -0.15 -13.71 5.54
C GLU A 40 -0.16 -12.20 5.22
N ILE A 41 0.97 -11.52 5.40
CA ILE A 41 1.07 -10.07 5.11
C ILE A 41 0.98 -9.82 3.61
N GLU A 42 1.68 -10.61 2.79
CA GLU A 42 1.65 -10.51 1.34
C GLU A 42 0.23 -10.72 0.79
N SER A 43 -0.50 -11.71 1.31
CA SER A 43 -1.89 -12.00 0.92
C SER A 43 -2.82 -10.82 1.22
N VAL A 44 -2.72 -10.25 2.42
CA VAL A 44 -3.50 -9.06 2.80
C VAL A 44 -3.17 -7.89 1.89
N LEU A 45 -1.89 -7.67 1.61
CA LEU A 45 -1.45 -6.53 0.82
C LEU A 45 -1.85 -6.66 -0.66
N ASN A 46 -1.76 -7.86 -1.24
CA ASN A 46 -2.28 -8.14 -2.58
C ASN A 46 -3.78 -7.90 -2.66
N ARG A 47 -4.54 -8.34 -1.65
CA ARG A 47 -5.99 -8.10 -1.60
C ARG A 47 -6.33 -6.62 -1.58
N ILE A 48 -5.60 -5.79 -0.82
CA ILE A 48 -5.82 -4.34 -0.78
C ILE A 48 -5.56 -3.72 -2.15
N ILE A 49 -4.50 -4.13 -2.84
CA ILE A 49 -4.15 -3.63 -4.17
C ILE A 49 -5.23 -4.00 -5.19
N ASP A 50 -5.71 -5.25 -5.16
CA ASP A 50 -6.72 -5.77 -6.09
C ASP A 50 -8.10 -5.15 -5.85
N GLU A 51 -8.44 -4.87 -4.59
CA GLU A 51 -9.72 -4.26 -4.21
C GLU A 51 -9.70 -2.72 -4.27
N MET A 52 -8.57 -2.07 -4.55
CA MET A 52 -8.44 -0.59 -4.49
C MET A 52 -9.45 0.14 -5.38
N ASP A 53 -9.73 -0.41 -6.57
CA ASP A 53 -10.70 0.14 -7.51
C ASP A 53 -12.15 0.09 -6.97
N ARG A 54 -12.44 -0.81 -6.02
CA ARG A 54 -13.73 -0.86 -5.30
C ARG A 54 -13.70 -0.03 -4.03
N ILE A 55 -12.56 -0.03 -3.33
CA ILE A 55 -12.39 0.77 -2.11
C ILE A 55 -12.63 2.24 -2.41
N CYS A 56 -12.18 2.76 -3.56
CA CYS A 56 -12.33 4.17 -3.92
C CYS A 56 -13.79 4.63 -4.15
N GLU A 57 -14.73 3.70 -4.29
CA GLU A 57 -16.17 3.99 -4.40
C GLU A 57 -16.81 4.27 -3.02
N VAL A 58 -16.14 3.88 -1.93
CA VAL A 58 -16.62 4.07 -0.56
C VAL A 58 -16.47 5.54 -0.13
N GLU A 59 -17.47 6.07 0.57
CA GLU A 59 -17.53 7.49 0.96
C GLU A 59 -16.32 7.95 1.79
N ASN A 60 -15.77 7.07 2.65
CA ASN A 60 -14.62 7.34 3.51
C ASN A 60 -13.34 6.62 3.06
N PHE A 61 -13.17 6.39 1.75
CA PHE A 61 -12.04 5.60 1.27
C PHE A 61 -10.67 6.17 1.64
N GLU A 62 -10.50 7.49 1.62
CA GLU A 62 -9.19 8.11 1.88
C GLU A 62 -8.72 7.81 3.31
N GLU A 63 -9.65 7.84 4.27
CA GLU A 63 -9.40 7.48 5.66
C GLU A 63 -9.09 5.99 5.81
N LEU A 64 -9.88 5.12 5.16
CA LEU A 64 -9.62 3.68 5.15
C LEU A 64 -8.25 3.34 4.55
N ALA A 65 -7.93 3.90 3.39
CA ALA A 65 -6.66 3.68 2.70
C ALA A 65 -5.48 4.19 3.53
N SER A 66 -5.61 5.37 4.16
CA SER A 66 -4.60 5.91 5.08
C SER A 66 -4.36 5.00 6.28
N HIS A 67 -5.43 4.49 6.91
CA HIS A 67 -5.31 3.56 8.04
C HIS A 67 -4.66 2.23 7.65
N LEU A 68 -5.03 1.68 6.49
CA LEU A 68 -4.41 0.47 5.96
C LEU A 68 -2.93 0.69 5.66
N LEU A 69 -2.60 1.81 5.00
CA LEU A 69 -1.23 2.18 4.68
C LEU A 69 -0.37 2.31 5.93
N HIS A 70 -0.89 2.99 6.97
CA HIS A 70 -0.19 3.13 8.25
C HIS A 70 0.11 1.77 8.91
N ARG A 71 -0.84 0.83 8.89
CA ARG A 71 -0.63 -0.52 9.46
C ARG A 71 0.43 -1.31 8.70
N ILE A 72 0.46 -1.19 7.38
CA ILE A 72 1.49 -1.81 6.54
C ILE A 72 2.85 -1.14 6.74
N ASP A 73 2.89 0.17 6.92
CA ASP A 73 4.12 0.92 7.18
C ASP A 73 4.76 0.52 8.51
N VAL A 74 3.98 0.22 9.55
CA VAL A 74 4.52 -0.32 10.83
C VAL A 74 5.30 -1.62 10.61
N VAL A 75 4.85 -2.47 9.67
CA VAL A 75 5.49 -3.76 9.37
C VAL A 75 6.72 -3.58 8.47
N THR A 76 6.55 -2.84 7.38
CA THR A 76 7.57 -2.70 6.34
C THR A 76 8.62 -1.63 6.66
N ASN A 77 8.25 -0.70 7.54
CA ASN A 77 9.03 0.46 7.97
C ASN A 77 9.61 1.26 6.79
N LEU A 78 8.85 1.32 5.69
CA LEU A 78 9.30 1.92 4.43
C LEU A 78 9.47 3.43 4.59
N SER A 79 8.53 4.10 5.27
CA SER A 79 8.57 5.55 5.52
C SER A 79 9.82 5.99 6.30
N SER A 80 10.28 5.16 7.24
CA SER A 80 11.43 5.42 8.11
C SER A 80 12.73 4.78 7.61
N SER A 81 12.68 4.06 6.48
CA SER A 81 13.86 3.43 5.90
C SER A 81 14.84 4.50 5.41
N LYS A 82 16.00 4.59 6.05
CA LYS A 82 17.16 5.41 5.61
C LYS A 82 17.91 4.78 4.42
N VAL A 83 17.48 3.61 3.94
CA VAL A 83 18.13 2.86 2.86
C VAL A 83 17.91 3.59 1.53
N ASP A 84 18.98 3.66 0.73
CA ASP A 84 19.22 4.45 -0.48
C ASP A 84 18.00 4.90 -1.31
N PRO A 85 18.04 6.13 -1.88
CA PRO A 85 16.96 6.71 -2.71
C PRO A 85 16.54 5.87 -3.92
N ILE A 86 17.32 4.86 -4.30
CA ILE A 86 17.07 3.97 -5.45
C ILE A 86 15.74 3.19 -5.30
N TYR A 87 15.27 2.98 -4.06
CA TYR A 87 13.98 2.32 -3.78
C TYR A 87 12.81 3.30 -3.59
N ARG A 88 13.07 4.62 -3.57
CA ARG A 88 12.03 5.64 -3.72
C ARG A 88 11.84 5.87 -5.20
N ILE A 89 10.98 5.07 -5.83
CA ILE A 89 10.54 5.37 -7.19
C ILE A 89 9.79 6.72 -7.11
N HIS A 90 10.35 7.76 -7.73
CA HIS A 90 9.76 9.09 -7.87
C HIS A 90 8.79 9.12 -9.03
#